data_AF-X5MEZ1-F1
#
_entry.id   AF-X5MEZ1-F1
#
_cell.length_a   1.000
_cell.length_b   1.000
_cell.length_c   1.000
_cell.angle_alpha   90.00
_cell.angle_beta   90.00
_cell.angle_gamma   90.00
#
_symmetry.space_group_name_H-M   'P 1'
#
loop_
_entity.id
_entity.type
_entity.pdbx_description
1 polymer ?
#
loop_
_entity_poly.entity_id
_entity_poly.type
_entity_poly.pdbx_seq_one_letter_code
_entity_poly.pdbx_strand_id
1 'polypeptide(L)' 'MYSSREAAEAAKTRLLLQPGFKDHPDGFMIDTPEIDKDQWTEGFITVLHGDE' A
#
# COMPACT_ATOMS: atom_id res chain seq x y z
N MET A 1 -8.86 -7.26 -0.94
CA MET A 1 -7.79 -8.18 -0.49
C MET A 1 -7.43 -9.10 -1.63
N TYR A 2 -6.13 -9.27 -1.89
CA TYR A 2 -5.65 -10.29 -2.82
C TYR A 2 -5.44 -11.59 -2.07
N SER A 3 -5.81 -12.72 -2.68
CA SER A 3 -5.70 -14.05 -2.06
C SER A 3 -4.27 -14.54 -1.89
N SER A 4 -3.32 -13.93 -2.61
CA SER A 4 -1.89 -14.27 -2.60
C SER A 4 -1.03 -13.02 -2.74
N ARG A 5 0.17 -13.04 -2.16
CA ARG A 5 1.16 -11.97 -2.28
C ARG A 5 1.52 -11.67 -3.73
N GLU A 6 1.70 -12.72 -4.54
CA GLU A 6 2.02 -12.61 -5.98
C GLU A 6 0.98 -11.79 -6.75
N ALA A 7 -0.31 -11.95 -6.43
CA ALA A 7 -1.38 -11.18 -7.06
C ALA A 7 -1.37 -9.70 -6.62
N ALA A 8 -1.01 -9.42 -5.37
CA ALA A 8 -0.82 -8.06 -4.88
C ALA A 8 0.40 -7.38 -5.53
N GLU A 9 1.51 -8.11 -5.73
CA GLU A 9 2.70 -7.60 -6.40
C GLU A 9 2.46 -7.33 -7.89
N ALA A 10 1.72 -8.20 -8.57
CA ALA A 10 1.29 -7.97 -9.96
C ALA A 10 0.39 -6.74 -10.07
N ALA A 11 -0.52 -6.54 -9.12
CA ALA A 11 -1.37 -5.35 -9.07
C ALA A 11 -0.57 -4.07 -8.80
N LYS A 12 0.39 -4.10 -7.85
CA LYS A 12 1.32 -3.00 -7.57
C LYS A 12 2.09 -2.64 -8.84
N THR A 13 2.69 -3.62 -9.51
CA THR A 13 3.46 -3.41 -10.76
C THR A 13 2.62 -2.75 -11.85
N ARG A 14 1.37 -3.18 -12.02
CA ARG A 14 0.45 -2.59 -13.00
C ARG A 14 0.06 -1.14 -12.65
N LEU A 15 -0.15 -0.85 -11.38
CA LEU A 15 -0.54 0.49 -10.91
C LEU A 15 0.65 1.46 -10.91
N LEU A 16 1.87 1.00 -10.67
CA LEU A 16 3.09 1.80 -10.75
C LEU A 16 3.31 2.42 -12.14
N LEU A 17 2.71 1.88 -13.19
CA LEU A 17 2.81 2.42 -14.55
C LEU A 17 1.77 3.51 -14.84
N GLN A 18 0.78 3.70 -13.95
CA GLN A 18 -0.27 4.68 -14.15
C GLN A 18 0.23 6.10 -13.81
N PRO A 19 -0.25 7.13 -14.52
CA PRO A 19 0.08 8.52 -14.20
C PRO A 19 -0.34 8.85 -12.76
N GLY A 20 0.50 9.59 -12.03
CA GLY A 20 0.33 9.89 -10.60
C GLY A 20 0.92 8.82 -9.67
N PHE A 21 0.70 7.54 -9.96
CA PHE A 21 1.28 6.45 -9.15
C PHE A 21 2.76 6.21 -9.44
N LYS A 22 3.19 6.42 -10.69
CA LYS A 22 4.59 6.32 -11.10
C LYS A 22 5.51 7.32 -10.39
N ASP A 23 4.97 8.46 -9.96
CA ASP A 23 5.70 9.52 -9.27
C ASP A 23 5.96 9.18 -7.79
N HIS A 24 5.22 8.21 -7.23
CA HIS A 24 5.36 7.76 -5.85
C HIS A 24 5.47 6.22 -5.76
N PRO A 25 6.60 5.62 -6.22
CA PRO A 25 6.76 4.17 -6.24
C PRO A 25 6.78 3.53 -4.83
N ASP A 26 7.23 4.28 -3.83
CA ASP A 26 7.26 3.88 -2.42
C ASP A 26 5.91 4.04 -1.70
N GLY A 27 4.90 4.63 -2.34
CA GLY A 27 3.56 4.83 -1.77
C GLY A 27 2.72 3.55 -1.65
N PHE A 28 3.23 2.41 -2.12
CA PHE A 28 2.51 1.13 -2.11
C PHE A 28 3.01 0.21 -1.00
N MET A 29 2.11 -0.12 -0.06
CA MET A 29 2.32 -1.11 0.99
C MET A 29 1.53 -2.40 0.68
N ILE A 30 2.19 -3.55 0.76
CA ILE A 30 1.56 -4.87 0.71
C ILE A 30 1.73 -5.49 2.09
N ASP A 31 0.63 -5.63 2.80
CA ASP A 31 0.59 -6.26 4.12
C ASP A 31 -0.24 -7.54 4.09
N THR A 32 0.06 -8.48 4.99
CA THR A 32 -0.69 -9.72 5.18
C THR A 32 -1.45 -9.62 6.50
N PRO A 33 -2.62 -8.97 6.52
CA PRO A 33 -3.37 -8.83 7.75
C PRO A 33 -3.90 -10.20 8.19
N GLU A 34 -3.79 -10.46 9.48
CA GLU A 34 -4.45 -11.60 10.11
C GLU A 34 -5.96 -11.34 10.17
N ILE A 35 -6.74 -12.31 9.71
CA ILE A 35 -8.20 -12.28 9.80
C ILE A 35 -8.60 -12.38 11.28
N ASP A 36 -9.63 -11.64 11.67
CA ASP A 36 -10.13 -11.55 13.06
C ASP A 36 -9.22 -10.79 14.04
N LYS A 37 -8.25 -10.01 13.53
CA LYS A 37 -7.46 -9.06 14.34
C LYS A 37 -7.70 -7.63 13.92
N ASP A 38 -7.83 -6.75 14.92
CA ASP A 38 -7.83 -5.31 14.72
C ASP A 38 -6.46 -4.85 14.23
N GLN A 39 -6.37 -4.43 12.97
CA GLN A 39 -5.13 -3.92 12.37
C GLN A 39 -4.86 -2.45 12.74
N TRP A 40 -5.86 -1.78 13.32
CA TRP A 40 -5.82 -0.36 13.71
C TRP A 40 -5.74 -0.24 15.23
N THR A 41 -4.65 -0.72 15.81
CA THR A 41 -4.39 -0.59 17.26
C THR A 41 -3.90 0.80 17.65
N GLU A 42 -3.35 1.56 16.69
CA GLU A 42 -2.68 2.83 16.91
C GLU A 42 -3.33 3.97 16.11
N GLY A 43 -4.59 4.31 16.42
CA GLY A 43 -5.24 5.57 15.98
C GLY A 43 -5.03 5.97 14.51
N PHE A 44 -4.89 7.28 14.24
CA PHE A 44 -4.58 7.81 12.91
C PHE A 44 -3.15 8.37 12.89
N ILE A 45 -2.35 8.00 11.89
CA ILE A 45 -1.06 8.64 11.62
C ILE A 45 -1.20 9.74 10.57
N THR A 46 -0.61 10.91 10.83
CA THR A 46 -0.53 12.01 9.86
C THR A 46 0.83 11.95 9.18
N VAL A 47 0.84 11.64 7.89
CA VAL A 47 2.05 11.69 7.06
C VAL A 47 2.13 13.08 6.44
N LEU A 48 3.08 13.89 6.89
CA LEU A 48 3.42 15.14 6.22
C LEU A 48 4.28 14.79 5.01
N HIS A 49 3.74 15.01 3.81
CA HIS A 49 4.53 14.98 2.59
C HIS A 49 5.44 16.22 2.63
N GLY A 50 6.74 16.02 2.86
CA GLY A 50 7.70 17.11 2.76
C GLY A 50 7.82 17.52 1.29
N ASP A 51 7.45 18.76 1.00
CA ASP A 51 7.75 19.40 -0.28
C ASP A 51 9.29 19.51 -0.40
N GLU A 52 9.89 18.71 -1.29
CA GLU A 52 11.27 18.93 -1.78
C GLU A 52 11.24 19.34 -3.26
#